data_AF-A0A7X5IBW3-F1
#
_entry.id   AF-A0A7X5IBW3-F1
#
_cell.length_a   1.000
_cell.length_b   1.000
_cell.length_c   1.000
_cell.angle_alpha   90.00
_cell.angle_beta   90.00
_cell.angle_gamma   90.00
#
_symmetry.space_group_name_H-M   'P 1'
#
loop_
_entity.id
_entity.type
_entity.pdbx_description
1 polymer ?
#
loop_
_entity_poly.entity_id
_entity_poly.type
_entity_poly.pdbx_seq_one_letter_code
_entity_poly.pdbx_strand_id
1 'polypeptide(L)' 'MKKMTAIYVRISQEDEKSSVSESIQNQISYLKQYLFQNDMTLYEIYCDDGFSGLNFVEVR' A
#
# COMPACT_ATOMS: atom_id res chain seq x y z
N MET A 1 -8.40 18.78 -13.13
CA MET A 1 -7.62 18.56 -11.88
C MET A 1 -7.23 17.09 -11.82
N LYS A 2 -5.97 16.78 -11.47
CA LYS A 2 -5.56 15.39 -11.24
C LYS A 2 -6.22 14.85 -9.99
N LYS A 3 -6.58 13.56 -9.99
CA LYS A 3 -7.15 12.90 -8.81
C LYS A 3 -6.05 12.61 -7.80
N MET A 4 -6.20 13.15 -6.59
CA MET A 4 -5.33 12.78 -5.46
C MET A 4 -5.67 11.37 -5.00
N THR A 5 -4.65 10.53 -4.88
CA THR A 5 -4.83 9.09 -4.64
C THR A 5 -3.83 8.61 -3.60
N ALA A 6 -4.31 7.91 -2.59
CA ALA A 6 -3.46 7.20 -1.63
C ALA A 6 -3.24 5.76 -2.11
N ILE A 7 -2.07 5.21 -1.80
CA ILE A 7 -1.76 3.79 -1.97
C ILE A 7 -1.82 3.13 -0.60
N TYR A 8 -2.49 1.97 -0.50
CA TYR A 8 -2.44 1.13 0.68
C TYR A 8 -1.95 -0.26 0.27
N VAL A 9 -0.94 -0.78 0.98
CA VAL A 9 -0.33 -2.09 0.75
C VAL A 9 -0.24 -2.86 2.07
N ARG A 10 -0.39 -4.19 2.00
CA ARG A 10 -0.33 -5.07 3.19
C ARG A 10 0.36 -6.37 2.86
N ILE A 11 1.03 -6.96 3.85
CA ILE A 11 1.57 -8.32 3.78
C ILE A 11 0.63 -9.25 4.54
N SER A 12 0.28 -10.40 3.95
CA SER A 12 -0.54 -11.43 4.62
C SER A 12 0.27 -12.41 5.46
N GLN A 13 1.58 -12.51 5.25
CA GLN A 13 2.46 -13.44 5.94
C GLN A 13 3.84 -12.82 6.11
N GLU A 14 4.28 -12.62 7.35
CA GLU A 14 5.62 -12.15 7.68
C GLU A 14 6.63 -13.19 7.16
N ASP A 15 7.19 -12.96 5.97
CA ASP A 15 8.43 -13.63 5.60
C ASP A 15 9.45 -13.28 6.69
N GLU A 16 10.07 -14.29 7.32
CA GLU A 16 10.98 -14.16 8.46
C GLU A 16 12.27 -13.33 8.20
N LYS A 17 12.32 -12.53 7.14
CA LYS A 17 13.49 -11.73 6.74
C LYS A 17 13.23 -10.25 6.97
N SER A 18 13.94 -9.72 7.96
CA SER A 18 13.89 -8.39 8.57
C SER A 18 14.21 -7.18 7.66
N SER A 19 13.59 -7.11 6.48
CA SER A 19 13.67 -5.99 5.55
C SER A 19 12.33 -5.90 4.84
N VAL A 20 11.77 -4.69 4.65
CA VAL A 20 10.51 -4.45 3.92
C VAL A 20 10.36 -5.49 2.80
N SER A 21 9.39 -6.39 2.94
CA SER A 21 9.30 -7.57 2.06
C SER A 21 9.34 -7.12 0.60
N GLU A 22 10.10 -7.82 -0.24
CA GLU A 22 10.15 -7.56 -1.68
C GLU A 22 8.73 -7.47 -2.28
N SER A 23 7.78 -8.22 -1.71
CA SER A 23 6.36 -8.16 -2.05
C SER A 23 5.72 -6.78 -1.85
N ILE A 24 6.04 -6.04 -0.78
CA ILE A 24 5.55 -4.67 -0.56
C ILE A 24 6.15 -3.72 -1.58
N GLN A 25 7.47 -3.83 -1.81
CA GLN A 25 8.14 -2.97 -2.76
C GLN A 25 7.60 -3.16 -4.18
N ASN A 26 7.32 -4.41 -4.57
CA ASN A 26 6.71 -4.75 -5.84
C ASN A 26 5.28 -4.19 -5.97
N GLN A 27 4.45 -4.32 -4.92
CA GLN A 27 3.11 -3.74 -4.89
C GLN A 27 3.13 -2.21 -5.02
N ILE A 28 4.00 -1.52 -4.28
CA ILE A 28 4.15 -0.06 -4.36
C ILE A 28 4.57 0.36 -5.77
N SER A 29 5.56 -0.31 -6.36
CA SER A 29 6.05 0.00 -7.71
C SER A 29 4.94 -0.15 -8.76
N TYR A 30 4.18 -1.25 -8.69
CA TYR A 30 3.05 -1.49 -9.58
C TYR A 30 1.98 -0.39 -9.47
N LEU A 31 1.59 -0.02 -8.25
CA LEU A 31 0.55 0.99 -8.02
C LEU A 31 1.02 2.40 -8.41
N LYS A 32 2.30 2.75 -8.18
CA LYS A 32 2.87 4.00 -8.68
C LYS A 32 2.82 4.10 -10.20
N GLN A 33 3.14 3.01 -10.90
CA GLN A 33 3.04 2.95 -12.36
C GLN A 33 1.60 3.15 -12.84
N TYR A 34 0.63 2.54 -12.16
CA TYR A 34 -0.78 2.74 -12.46
C TYR A 34 -1.22 4.20 -12.28
N LEU A 35 -0.85 4.85 -11.17
CA LEU A 35 -1.13 6.27 -10.94
C LEU A 35 -0.54 7.15 -12.06
N PHE A 36 0.71 6.89 -12.45
CA PHE A 36 1.37 7.60 -13.54
C PHE A 36 0.63 7.46 -14.88
N GLN A 37 0.22 6.23 -15.23
CA GLN A 37 -0.50 5.94 -16.47
C GLN A 37 -1.90 6.56 -16.52
N ASN A 38 -2.52 6.83 -15.38
CA ASN A 38 -3.89 7.34 -15.27
C ASN A 38 -3.98 8.82 -14.88
N ASP A 39 -2.87 9.57 -14.99
CA ASP A 39 -2.79 10.99 -14.63
C ASP A 39 -3.26 11.31 -13.20
N MET A 40 -2.94 10.41 -12.27
CA MET A 40 -3.26 10.53 -10.85
C MET A 40 -2.05 11.07 -10.07
N THR A 41 -2.31 11.82 -9.01
CA THR A 41 -1.27 12.34 -8.12
C THR A 41 -1.22 11.50 -6.85
N LEU A 42 -0.05 10.95 -6.54
CA LEU A 42 0.17 10.27 -5.27
C LEU A 42 0.07 11.28 -4.13
N TYR A 43 -0.79 10.99 -3.17
CA TYR A 43 -0.89 11.74 -1.91
C TYR A 43 0.04 11.14 -0.84
N GLU A 44 -0.17 9.87 -0.50
CA GLU A 44 0.57 9.17 0.55
C GLU A 44 0.54 7.64 0.32
N ILE A 45 1.50 6.92 0.90
CA ILE A 45 1.56 5.46 0.90
C ILE A 45 1.42 4.95 2.33
N TYR A 46 0.40 4.12 2.57
CA TYR A 46 0.15 3.42 3.82
C TYR A 46 0.57 1.95 3.68
N CYS A 47 1.33 1.43 4.64
CA CYS A 47 1.84 0.06 4.60
C CYS A 47 1.57 -0.64 5.93
N ASP A 48 0.81 -1.74 5.88
CA ASP A 48 0.65 -2.65 7.02
C ASP A 48 1.66 -3.80 6.90
N ASP A 49 2.72 -3.71 7.68
CA ASP A 49 3.75 -4.71 7.94
C ASP A 49 3.40 -5.43 9.26
N GLY A 50 2.65 -6.53 9.20
CA GLY A 50 2.35 -7.36 10.38
C GLY A 50 1.07 -7.04 11.16
N PHE A 51 0.26 -6.04 10.74
CA PHE A 51 -1.08 -5.85 11.31
C PHE A 51 -2.11 -6.76 10.62
N SER A 52 -2.64 -7.75 11.35
CA SER A 52 -3.79 -8.53 10.88
C SER A 52 -4.99 -7.59 10.68
N GLY A 53 -5.59 -7.58 9.48
CA GLY A 53 -6.71 -6.71 9.10
C GLY A 53 -8.05 -6.97 9.83
N LEU A 54 -8.01 -7.51 11.05
CA LEU A 54 -9.18 -7.75 11.91
C LEU A 54 -9.63 -6.50 12.69
N ASN A 55 -8.95 -5.36 12.52
CA ASN A 55 -9.17 -4.15 13.33
C ASN A 55 -9.99 -3.05 12.63
N PHE A 56 -10.79 -3.34 11.59
CA PHE A 56 -11.81 -2.39 11.16
C PHE A 56 -12.97 -2.40 12.16
N VAL A 57 -12.77 -1.74 13.30
CA VAL A 57 -13.86 -1.35 14.20
C VAL A 57 -14.52 -0.12 13.60
N GLU A 58 -15.64 -0.37 12.92
CA GLU A 58 -16.68 0.57 12.51
C GLU A 58 -16.49 2.02 13.04
N VAL A 59 -16.24 2.98 12.15
CA VAL A 59 -16.28 4.41 12.50
C VAL A 59 -17.75 4.82 12.54
N ARG A 60 -18.30 5.02 13.75
CA ARG A 60 -19.61 5.66 13.95
C ARG A 60 -19.51 7.18 13.92
#